data_AF-A0A1N6XGV2-F1
#
_entry.id   AF-A0A1N6XGV2-F1
#
_cell.length_a   1.000
_cell.length_b   1.000
_cell.length_c   1.000
_cell.angle_alpha   90.00
_cell.angle_beta   90.00
_cell.angle_gamma   90.00
#
_symmetry.space_group_name_H-M   'P 1'
#
loop_
_entity.id
_entity.type
_entity.pdbx_description
1 polymer ?
#
loop_
_entity_poly.entity_id
_entity_poly.type
_entity_poly.pdbx_seq_one_letter_code
_entity_poly.pdbx_strand_id
1 'polypeptide(L)'
;MLSKGKEDPEYIDILIKMAKQDTRSKPVFDAAKEYLTIGTRQRELEIKYNVQQCAISSKVTRLRELDVLVKAAVSVLNTPEET
;
A
#
# COMPACT_ATOMS: atom_id res chain seq x y z
N MET A 1 9.79 -1.81 5.50
CA MET A 1 8.71 -2.53 4.81
C MET A 1 7.40 -2.11 5.47
N LEU A 2 6.34 -1.83 4.68
CA LEU A 2 5.08 -1.28 5.21
C LEU A 2 4.48 -2.15 6.32
N SER A 3 4.16 -1.50 7.43
CA SER A 3 3.63 -2.08 8.65
C SER A 3 2.18 -1.64 8.90
N LYS A 4 1.44 -2.47 9.61
CA LYS A 4 0.05 -2.19 9.95
C LYS A 4 -0.06 -0.97 10.87
N GLY A 5 -0.94 -0.02 10.52
CA GLY A 5 -1.32 1.13 11.37
C GLY A 5 -0.22 2.13 11.69
N LYS A 6 0.82 2.20 10.84
CA LYS A 6 2.02 3.03 11.08
C LYS A 6 2.41 3.86 9.87
N GLU A 7 1.73 3.69 8.74
CA GLU A 7 2.13 4.32 7.50
C GLU A 7 1.47 5.68 7.33
N ASP A 8 2.23 6.61 6.76
CA ASP A 8 1.74 7.93 6.40
C ASP A 8 0.65 7.83 5.30
N PRO A 9 -0.53 8.45 5.47
CA PRO A 9 -1.61 8.36 4.50
C PRO A 9 -1.27 8.89 3.11
N GLU A 10 -0.47 9.96 3.01
CA GLU A 10 -0.07 10.54 1.73
C GLU A 10 0.91 9.62 0.99
N TYR A 11 1.85 9.02 1.72
CA TYR A 11 2.77 8.02 1.15
C TYR A 11 2.02 6.81 0.60
N ILE A 12 1.04 6.29 1.34
CA ILE A 12 0.20 5.19 0.85
C ILE A 12 -0.59 5.61 -0.40
N ASP A 13 -1.13 6.83 -0.45
CA ASP A 13 -1.82 7.33 -1.64
C ASP A 13 -0.91 7.41 -2.87
N ILE A 14 0.37 7.77 -2.70
CA ILE A 14 1.36 7.73 -3.77
C ILE A 14 1.54 6.30 -4.28
N LEU A 15 1.72 5.32 -3.37
CA LEU A 15 1.86 3.91 -3.75
C LEU A 15 0.61 3.38 -4.47
N ILE A 16 -0.58 3.78 -4.04
CA ILE A 16 -1.86 3.40 -4.68
C ILE A 16 -1.95 3.99 -6.10
N LYS A 17 -1.57 5.26 -6.28
CA LYS A 17 -1.49 5.89 -7.61
C LYS A 17 -0.49 5.16 -8.51
N MET A 18 0.69 4.82 -7.99
CA MET A 18 1.70 4.04 -8.73
C MET A 18 1.21 2.63 -9.09
N ALA A 19 0.41 2.01 -8.23
CA ALA A 19 -0.22 0.71 -8.48
C ALA A 19 -1.33 0.75 -9.55
N LYS A 20 -1.63 1.93 -10.13
CA LYS A 20 -2.66 2.15 -11.15
C LYS A 20 -4.03 1.64 -10.71
N GLN A 21 -4.49 2.08 -9.53
CA GLN A 21 -5.83 1.77 -9.03
C GLN A 21 -6.89 2.06 -10.12
N ASP A 22 -7.75 1.07 -10.35
CA ASP A 22 -8.92 1.21 -11.21
C ASP A 22 -10.21 1.31 -10.37
N THR A 23 -11.32 1.71 -11.00
CA THR A 23 -12.60 1.93 -10.32
C THR A 23 -13.16 0.65 -9.69
N ARG A 24 -12.91 -0.53 -10.27
CA ARG A 24 -13.45 -1.81 -9.77
C ARG A 24 -12.72 -2.30 -8.52
N SER A 25 -11.42 -2.01 -8.43
CA SER A 25 -10.56 -2.39 -7.32
C SER A 25 -10.51 -1.34 -6.21
N LYS A 26 -11.15 -0.17 -6.40
CA LYS A 26 -11.16 0.93 -5.43
C LYS A 26 -11.48 0.51 -4.00
N PRO A 27 -12.54 -0.28 -3.71
CA PRO A 27 -12.85 -0.70 -2.33
C PRO A 27 -11.74 -1.53 -1.68
N VAL A 28 -11.02 -2.35 -2.47
CA VAL A 28 -9.91 -3.17 -1.96
C VAL A 28 -8.70 -2.30 -1.61
N PHE A 29 -8.43 -1.28 -2.42
CA PHE A 29 -7.36 -0.31 -2.17
C PHE A 29 -7.68 0.60 -0.99
N ASP A 30 -8.93 1.04 -0.84
CA ASP A 30 -9.36 1.84 0.32
C ASP A 30 -9.25 1.02 1.62
N ALA A 31 -9.64 -0.27 1.57
CA ALA A 31 -9.43 -1.20 2.68
C ALA A 31 -7.94 -1.41 3.01
N ALA A 32 -7.09 -1.59 1.99
CA ALA A 32 -5.65 -1.75 2.18
C ALA A 32 -5.01 -0.47 2.75
N LYS A 33 -5.46 0.71 2.33
CA LYS A 33 -5.04 2.00 2.88
C LYS A 33 -5.35 2.06 4.36
N GLU A 34 -6.60 1.84 4.74
CA GLU A 34 -7.02 1.87 6.14
C GLU A 34 -6.29 0.84 7.01
N TYR A 35 -6.03 -0.35 6.47
CA TYR A 35 -5.22 -1.36 7.15
C TYR A 35 -3.79 -0.85 7.47
N LEU A 36 -3.16 -0.14 6.53
CA LEU A 36 -1.78 0.34 6.66
C LEU A 36 -1.67 1.64 7.47
N THR A 37 -2.65 2.53 7.39
CA THR A 37 -2.63 3.84 8.08
C THR A 37 -3.24 3.77 9.48
N ILE A 38 -4.42 3.16 9.63
CA ILE A 38 -5.19 3.13 10.89
C ILE A 38 -4.96 1.82 11.63
N GLY A 39 -4.73 0.71 10.92
CA GLY A 39 -4.54 -0.59 11.55
C GLY A 39 -5.85 -1.29 11.93
N THR A 40 -6.95 -0.96 11.26
CA THR A 40 -8.21 -1.71 11.34
C THR A 40 -7.96 -3.18 10.99
N ARG A 41 -8.69 -4.12 11.62
CA ARG A 41 -8.49 -5.55 11.36
C ARG A 41 -9.08 -5.92 9.99
N GLN A 42 -8.45 -6.85 9.27
CA GLN A 42 -8.92 -7.25 7.93
C GLN A 42 -10.37 -7.77 7.93
N ARG A 43 -10.79 -8.44 9.00
CA ARG A 43 -12.19 -8.89 9.19
C ARG A 43 -13.18 -7.73 9.28
N GLU A 44 -12.80 -6.63 9.93
CA GLU A 44 -13.65 -5.44 10.04
C GLU A 44 -13.71 -4.71 8.69
N LEU A 45 -12.58 -4.65 7.98
CA LEU A 45 -12.48 -4.06 6.65
C LEU A 45 -13.25 -4.84 5.58
N GLU A 46 -13.28 -6.17 5.68
CA GLU A 46 -14.08 -7.02 4.80
C GLU A 46 -15.57 -6.63 4.84
N ILE A 47 -16.10 -6.44 6.05
CA ILE A 47 -17.49 -6.02 6.25
C ILE A 47 -17.67 -4.57 5.79
N LYS A 48 -16.78 -3.67 6.19
CA LYS A 48 -16.88 -2.23 5.91
C LYS A 48 -16.83 -1.89 4.42
N TYR A 49 -15.95 -2.56 3.67
CA TYR A 49 -15.72 -2.28 2.25
C TYR A 49 -16.37 -3.31 1.32
N ASN A 50 -17.01 -4.34 1.87
CA ASN A 50 -17.61 -5.46 1.14
C ASN A 50 -16.60 -6.14 0.19
N VAL A 51 -15.43 -6.50 0.73
CA VAL A 51 -14.33 -7.13 -0.01
C VAL A 51 -13.78 -8.32 0.75
N GLN A 52 -13.27 -9.34 0.05
CA GLN A 52 -12.69 -10.51 0.70
C GLN A 52 -11.36 -10.18 1.40
N GLN A 53 -11.11 -10.78 2.57
CA GLN A 53 -9.83 -10.60 3.29
C GLN A 53 -8.60 -10.99 2.45
N CYS A 54 -8.71 -12.04 1.62
CA CYS A 54 -7.62 -12.45 0.73
C CYS A 54 -7.28 -11.35 -0.30
N ALA A 55 -8.27 -10.61 -0.79
CA ALA A 55 -8.06 -9.49 -1.71
C ALA A 55 -7.33 -8.34 -1.01
N ILE A 56 -7.71 -8.02 0.23
CA ILE A 56 -7.00 -7.01 1.05
C ILE A 56 -5.54 -7.45 1.25
N SER A 57 -5.32 -8.69 1.66
CA SER A 57 -3.97 -9.23 1.92
C SER A 57 -3.10 -9.21 0.66
N SER A 58 -3.65 -9.63 -0.48
CA SER A 58 -2.97 -9.58 -1.78
C SER A 58 -2.58 -8.14 -2.16
N LYS A 59 -3.48 -7.17 -1.95
CA LYS A 59 -3.18 -5.75 -2.23
C LYS A 59 -2.15 -5.17 -1.27
N VAL A 60 -2.20 -5.50 0.01
CA VAL A 60 -1.18 -5.08 0.99
C VAL A 60 0.20 -5.63 0.61
N THR A 61 0.29 -6.90 0.20
CA THR A 61 1.54 -7.49 -0.29
C THR A 61 2.06 -6.75 -1.52
N ARG A 62 1.19 -6.44 -2.48
CA ARG A 62 1.59 -5.68 -3.67
C ARG A 62 2.11 -4.28 -3.35
N LEU A 63 1.48 -3.59 -2.39
CA LEU A 63 1.95 -2.28 -1.93
C LEU A 63 3.30 -2.38 -1.21
N ARG A 64 3.57 -3.47 -0.48
CA ARG A 64 4.89 -3.72 0.13
C ARG A 64 5.99 -3.97 -0.90
N GLU A 65 5.69 -4.73 -1.95
CA GLU A 65 6.63 -4.92 -3.07
C GLU A 65 6.97 -3.57 -3.72
N LEU A 66 5.96 -2.72 -3.94
CA LEU A 66 6.17 -1.37 -4.47
C LEU A 66 6.99 -0.50 -3.52
N ASP A 67 6.76 -0.55 -2.20
CA ASP A 67 7.58 0.15 -1.19
C ASP A 67 9.06 -0.24 -1.29
N VAL A 68 9.36 -1.52 -1.49
CA VAL A 68 10.74 -2.01 -1.66
C VAL A 68 11.35 -1.44 -2.94
N LEU A 69 10.62 -1.46 -4.06
CA LEU A 69 11.10 -0.93 -5.34
C LEU A 69 11.32 0.59 -5.29
N VAL A 70 10.40 1.34 -4.66
CA VAL A 70 10.54 2.78 -4.47
C VAL A 70 11.77 3.10 -3.63
N LYS A 71 11.98 2.40 -2.52
CA LYS A 71 13.17 2.58 -1.68
C LYS A 71 14.47 2.28 -2.41
N ALA A 72 14.49 1.22 -3.22
CA ALA A 72 15.65 0.90 -4.05
C ALA A 72 15.92 2.02 -5.08
N ALA A 73 14.88 2.50 -5.78
CA ALA A 73 15.02 3.58 -6.76
C ALA A 73 15.49 4.89 -6.14
N VAL A 74 14.94 5.28 -4.98
CA VAL A 74 15.37 6.47 -4.24
C VAL A 74 16.81 6.31 -3.74
N SER A 75 17.22 5.12 -3.30
CA SER A 75 18.60 4.87 -2.90
C SER A 75 19.58 5.07 -4.06
N VAL A 76 19.24 4.60 -5.26
CA VAL A 76 20.08 4.77 -6.46
C VAL A 76 20.25 6.26 -6.81
N LEU A 77 19.17 7.04 -6.76
CA LEU A 77 19.21 8.48 -7.06
C LEU A 77 20.05 9.30 -6.07
N ASN A 78 20.21 8.80 -4.84
CA ASN A 78 20.99 9.47 -3.79
C ASN A 78 22.44 8.97 -3.69
N THR A 79 22.83 8.01 -4.53
CA THR A 79 24.24 7.63 -4.66
C THR A 79 24.93 8.73 -5.46
N PRO A 80 25.91 9.46 -4.90
CA PRO A 80 26.71 10.36 -5.72
C PRO A 80 27.40 9.53 -6.79
N GLU A 81 27.26 9.92 -8.06
CA GLU A 81 28.04 9.34 -9.15
C GLU A 81 29.52 9.53 -8.80
N GLU A 82 30.20 8.45 -8.42
CA GLU A 82 31.66 8.44 -8.36
C GLU A 82 32.16 8.55 -9.81
N THR A 83 32.60 9.77 -10.15
CA THR A 83 33.40 10.12 -11.34
C THR A 83 34.72 9.36 -11.39
#